data_AF-A0A2V2SM25-F1
#
_entry.id   AF-A0A2V2SM25-F1
#
_cell.length_a   1.000
_cell.length_b   1.000
_cell.length_c   1.000
_cell.angle_alpha   90.00
_cell.angle_beta   90.00
_cell.angle_gamma   90.00
#
_symmetry.space_group_name_H-M   'P 1'
#
loop_
_entity.id
_entity.type
_entity.pdbx_description
1 polymer ?
#
loop_
_entity_poly.entity_id
_entity_poly.type
_entity_poly.pdbx_seq_one_letter_code
_entity_poly.pdbx_strand_id
1 'polypeptide(L)'
;FNKEQHRFVAGEEWQRRLLQASVPRSRGLAFPPAPSPEELSSNLLETYLPETVYSANTTLKDRRDVMAALERAKSPVREVVVRGQTIWTVHPMNTQAWRTIGRADEPEAFVDFAFHKDPVKRDAARELLNLCLNERLRLEGVIWSVAEEMFIYRPRAGEGRRVRKSVRGDRRETKMGLLHVTPYQGRIVRCRHAAMVAQFRSIGCKYYLQIEPTWYFSRGGWKHPRWEDLIRGIRLMQKEREFHAALRLWREILTQERDLVRGEYPFLRFGNYLRFEAPVSIPDELWRKTSDLSLEAADDQDDLMFSK
;
A
#
# COMPACT_ATOMS: atom_id res chain seq x y z
N PHE A 1 -34.26 15.54 12.16
CA PHE A 1 -34.20 16.40 10.97
C PHE A 1 -35.61 16.46 10.38
N ASN A 2 -36.30 17.60 10.44
CA ASN A 2 -37.65 17.76 9.89
C ASN A 2 -37.54 18.47 8.52
N LYS A 3 -37.82 17.73 7.44
CA LYS A 3 -37.65 18.21 6.05
C LYS A 3 -38.51 19.44 5.73
N GLU A 4 -39.69 19.56 6.34
CA GLU A 4 -40.60 20.68 6.07
C GLU A 4 -40.17 21.95 6.80
N GLN A 5 -39.62 21.81 8.02
CA GLN A 5 -39.16 22.95 8.82
C GLN A 5 -37.77 23.46 8.41
N HIS A 6 -36.90 22.58 7.89
CA HIS A 6 -35.49 22.90 7.60
C HIS A 6 -35.22 23.17 6.11
N ARG A 7 -36.27 23.39 5.30
CA ARG A 7 -36.13 23.75 3.89
C ARG A 7 -35.84 25.25 3.75
N PHE A 8 -34.72 25.60 3.12
CA PHE A 8 -34.40 26.98 2.75
C PHE A 8 -35.17 27.34 1.48
N VAL A 9 -36.11 28.27 1.58
CA VAL A 9 -36.84 28.86 0.44
C VAL A 9 -36.33 30.28 0.25
N ALA A 10 -36.05 30.68 -0.99
CA ALA A 10 -35.60 32.03 -1.31
C ALA A 10 -36.70 33.06 -0.97
N GLY A 11 -36.39 34.05 -0.12
CA GLY A 11 -37.34 35.04 0.42
C GLY A 11 -36.81 35.71 1.70
N GLU A 12 -37.62 36.49 2.43
CA GLU A 12 -37.15 37.34 3.55
C GLU A 12 -36.82 36.60 4.87
N GLU A 13 -36.97 35.27 4.95
CA GLU A 13 -36.77 34.53 6.21
C GLU A 13 -35.52 33.64 6.27
N TRP A 14 -34.81 33.41 5.15
CA TRP A 14 -33.70 32.44 5.15
C TRP A 14 -32.55 32.87 6.07
N GLN A 15 -32.30 34.18 6.19
CA GLN A 15 -31.27 34.75 7.06
C GLN A 15 -31.57 34.44 8.53
N ARG A 16 -32.84 34.58 8.94
CA ARG A 16 -33.28 34.31 10.32
C ARG A 16 -33.23 32.82 10.65
N ARG A 17 -33.56 31.96 9.68
CA ARG A 17 -33.45 30.50 9.83
C ARG A 17 -32.01 30.00 9.85
N LEU A 18 -31.11 30.64 9.09
CA LEU A 18 -29.67 30.39 9.15
C LEU A 18 -29.10 30.77 10.52
N LEU A 19 -29.50 31.92 11.06
CA LEU A 19 -29.15 32.35 12.41
C LEU A 19 -29.68 31.37 13.47
N GLN A 20 -30.92 30.89 13.33
CA GLN A 20 -31.46 29.88 14.25
C GLN A 20 -30.76 28.51 14.14
N ALA A 21 -30.36 28.09 12.93
CA ALA A 21 -29.64 26.84 12.73
C ALA A 21 -28.19 26.89 13.25
N SER A 22 -27.60 28.09 13.31
CA SER A 22 -26.27 28.33 13.88
C SER A 22 -26.26 28.52 15.40
N VAL A 23 -27.42 28.66 16.04
CA VAL A 23 -27.52 28.62 17.51
C VAL A 23 -27.50 27.15 17.97
N PRO A 24 -26.47 26.72 18.74
CA PRO A 24 -26.45 25.40 19.33
C PRO A 24 -27.72 25.17 20.16
N ARG A 25 -28.26 23.94 20.14
CA ARG A 25 -29.46 23.61 20.95
C ARG A 25 -29.22 23.79 22.45
N SER A 26 -27.96 23.70 22.89
CA SER A 26 -27.53 24.18 24.19
C SER A 26 -27.51 25.71 24.16
N ARG A 27 -28.51 26.36 24.76
CA ARG A 27 -28.43 27.79 25.11
C ARG A 27 -27.31 27.98 26.14
N GLY A 28 -26.09 28.14 25.66
CA GLY A 28 -24.89 28.29 26.46
C GLY A 28 -23.70 28.40 25.52
N LEU A 29 -22.77 29.30 25.85
CA LEU A 29 -21.55 29.59 25.11
C LEU A 29 -20.93 28.31 24.53
N ALA A 30 -20.93 28.19 23.20
CA ALA A 30 -20.16 27.15 22.53
C ALA A 30 -18.70 27.57 22.58
N PHE A 31 -18.00 27.16 23.62
CA PHE A 31 -16.55 27.21 23.61
C PHE A 31 -16.07 26.17 22.60
N PRO A 32 -15.14 26.53 21.69
CA PRO A 32 -14.46 25.49 20.94
C PRO A 32 -13.83 24.53 21.95
N PRO A 33 -13.90 23.21 21.70
CA PRO A 33 -13.21 22.25 22.54
C PRO A 33 -11.75 22.64 22.67
N ALA A 34 -11.17 22.48 23.86
CA ALA A 34 -9.77 22.76 24.08
C ALA A 34 -8.94 21.95 23.06
N PRO A 35 -7.98 22.56 22.35
CA PRO A 35 -7.11 21.83 21.44
C PRO A 35 -6.43 20.70 22.19
N SER A 36 -6.65 19.46 21.75
CA SER A 36 -5.82 18.33 22.16
C SER A 36 -4.85 18.00 21.04
N PRO A 37 -3.60 17.61 21.33
CA PRO A 37 -2.72 17.09 20.31
C PRO A 37 -3.27 15.77 19.74
N GLU A 38 -3.09 15.54 18.44
CA GLU A 38 -3.40 14.27 17.78
C GLU A 38 -2.18 13.69 17.06
N GLU A 39 -2.08 12.37 17.06
CA GLU A 39 -1.09 11.65 16.26
C GLU A 39 -1.69 11.34 14.89
N LEU A 40 -1.19 12.00 13.86
CA LEU A 40 -1.51 11.74 12.47
C LEU A 40 -0.64 10.60 11.95
N SER A 41 -1.26 9.58 11.37
CA SER A 41 -0.57 8.50 10.67
C SER A 41 -0.66 8.69 9.17
N SER A 42 0.47 8.58 8.48
CA SER A 42 0.53 8.65 7.02
C SER A 42 0.48 7.26 6.38
N ASN A 43 0.32 7.22 5.06
CA ASN A 43 0.53 6.04 4.25
C ASN A 43 1.96 5.93 3.67
N LEU A 44 2.92 6.68 4.25
CA LEU A 44 4.32 6.71 3.84
C LEU A 44 5.13 5.76 4.72
N LEU A 45 5.50 4.60 4.16
CA LEU A 45 6.30 3.60 4.85
C LEU A 45 7.79 3.90 4.69
N GLU A 46 8.53 4.05 5.80
CA GLU A 46 9.97 4.32 5.73
C GLU A 46 10.70 3.21 4.97
N THR A 47 11.56 3.60 4.01
CA THR A 47 12.29 2.68 3.15
C THR A 47 13.79 2.76 3.44
N TYR A 48 14.39 1.62 3.76
CA TYR A 48 15.83 1.47 3.84
C TYR A 48 16.35 1.01 2.48
N LEU A 49 17.16 1.87 1.87
CA LEU A 49 17.73 1.66 0.54
C LEU A 49 18.74 0.49 0.55
N PRO A 50 19.00 -0.13 -0.62
CA PRO A 50 20.17 -0.98 -0.79
C PRO A 50 21.45 -0.24 -0.36
N GLU A 51 22.50 -0.97 0.02
CA GLU A 51 23.77 -0.34 0.40
C GLU A 51 24.53 0.14 -0.85
N THR A 52 24.56 -0.69 -1.88
CA THR A 52 25.45 -0.51 -3.04
C THR A 52 24.66 -0.69 -4.33
N VAL A 53 25.01 0.10 -5.34
CA VAL A 53 24.65 -0.15 -6.74
C VAL A 53 25.91 -0.50 -7.52
N TYR A 54 25.78 -1.52 -8.36
CA TYR A 54 26.81 -1.96 -9.28
C TYR A 54 26.44 -1.52 -10.69
N SER A 55 27.43 -1.06 -11.43
CA SER A 55 27.27 -0.66 -12.83
C SER A 55 28.23 -1.42 -13.74
N ALA A 56 27.82 -1.63 -14.99
CA ALA A 56 28.66 -2.21 -16.02
C ALA A 56 28.32 -1.65 -17.39
N ASN A 57 29.35 -1.59 -18.25
CA ASN A 57 29.17 -1.33 -19.66
C ASN A 57 28.90 -2.61 -20.43
N THR A 58 27.88 -2.61 -21.29
CA THR A 58 27.44 -3.76 -22.08
C THR A 58 27.29 -3.40 -23.56
N THR A 59 27.47 -4.40 -24.41
CA THR A 59 27.15 -4.32 -25.85
C THR A 59 25.71 -4.72 -26.15
N LEU A 60 24.97 -5.23 -25.16
CA LEU A 60 23.58 -5.64 -25.30
C LEU A 60 22.68 -4.39 -25.35
N LYS A 61 21.73 -4.38 -26.27
CA LYS A 61 20.92 -3.19 -26.56
C LYS A 61 19.83 -2.95 -25.53
N ASP A 62 19.15 -4.03 -25.13
CA ASP A 62 17.94 -3.93 -24.32
C ASP A 62 17.99 -4.85 -23.10
N ARG A 63 17.18 -4.50 -22.09
CA ARG A 63 16.99 -5.29 -20.88
C ARG A 63 16.63 -6.75 -21.17
N ARG A 64 15.85 -7.01 -22.21
CA ARG A 64 15.44 -8.37 -22.60
C ARG A 64 16.65 -9.26 -22.91
N ASP A 65 17.65 -8.72 -23.60
CA ASP A 65 18.85 -9.46 -23.99
C ASP A 65 19.74 -9.74 -22.78
N VAL A 66 19.89 -8.76 -21.89
CA VAL A 66 20.62 -8.91 -20.62
C VAL A 66 19.96 -9.99 -19.75
N MET A 67 18.62 -9.96 -19.62
CA MET A 67 17.89 -10.98 -18.88
C MET A 67 18.03 -12.37 -19.50
N ALA A 68 17.98 -12.49 -20.83
CA ALA A 68 18.20 -13.77 -21.51
C ALA A 68 19.63 -14.30 -21.31
N ALA A 69 20.64 -13.42 -21.28
CA ALA A 69 22.02 -13.79 -20.99
C ALA A 69 22.16 -14.30 -19.53
N LEU A 70 21.56 -13.60 -18.56
CA LEU A 70 21.53 -14.03 -17.16
C LEU A 70 20.83 -15.38 -16.97
N GLU A 71 19.72 -15.61 -17.69
CA GLU A 71 18.99 -16.87 -17.65
C GLU A 71 19.82 -18.04 -18.22
N ARG A 72 20.52 -17.84 -19.35
CA ARG A 72 21.46 -18.84 -19.89
C ARG A 72 22.60 -19.15 -18.91
N ALA A 73 23.06 -18.15 -18.17
CA ALA A 73 24.05 -18.31 -17.11
C ALA A 73 23.46 -18.87 -15.79
N LYS A 74 22.16 -19.23 -15.76
CA LYS A 74 21.42 -19.70 -14.58
C LYS A 74 21.52 -18.76 -13.37
N SER A 75 21.64 -17.46 -13.64
CA SER A 75 21.66 -16.44 -12.60
C SER A 75 20.24 -16.14 -12.11
N PRO A 76 20.00 -16.07 -10.78
CA PRO A 76 18.68 -15.73 -10.23
C PRO A 76 18.36 -14.23 -10.27
N VAL A 77 19.30 -13.40 -10.74
CA VAL A 77 19.20 -11.94 -10.74
C VAL A 77 18.06 -11.44 -11.62
N ARG A 78 17.22 -10.53 -11.11
CA ARG A 78 16.10 -9.92 -11.84
C ARG A 78 16.08 -8.39 -11.78
N GLU A 79 16.75 -7.82 -10.78
CA GLU A 79 16.82 -6.40 -10.46
C GLU A 79 17.89 -5.72 -11.31
N VAL A 80 17.61 -5.60 -12.61
CA VAL A 80 18.52 -5.04 -13.61
C VAL A 80 17.83 -3.96 -14.41
N VAL A 81 18.46 -2.79 -14.48
CA VAL A 81 18.06 -1.67 -15.32
C VAL A 81 19.10 -1.50 -16.42
N VAL A 82 18.66 -1.27 -17.65
CA VAL A 82 19.53 -1.06 -18.81
C VAL A 82 19.13 0.24 -19.48
N ARG A 83 20.07 1.17 -19.66
CA ARG A 83 19.87 2.39 -20.46
C ARG A 83 21.07 2.64 -21.35
N GLY A 84 20.84 2.66 -22.66
CA GLY A 84 21.93 2.74 -23.62
C GLY A 84 22.88 1.54 -23.45
N GLN A 85 24.15 1.82 -23.18
CA GLN A 85 25.19 0.80 -22.97
C GLN A 85 25.49 0.55 -21.49
N THR A 86 24.73 1.12 -20.57
CA THR A 86 24.97 1.00 -19.13
C THR A 86 23.93 0.11 -18.48
N ILE A 87 24.40 -0.81 -17.65
CA ILE A 87 23.60 -1.66 -16.77
C ILE A 87 23.76 -1.15 -15.34
N TRP A 88 22.66 -1.09 -14.59
CA TRP A 88 22.68 -0.93 -13.14
C TRP A 88 21.96 -2.09 -12.46
N THR A 89 22.49 -2.53 -11.32
CA THR A 89 21.89 -3.57 -10.48
C THR A 89 22.30 -3.41 -9.02
N VAL A 90 21.55 -4.01 -8.10
CA VAL A 90 21.91 -4.09 -6.67
C VAL A 90 22.76 -5.34 -6.36
N HIS A 91 22.95 -6.22 -7.35
CA HIS A 91 23.70 -7.47 -7.19
C HIS A 91 25.18 -7.31 -7.52
N PRO A 92 26.10 -7.92 -6.74
CA PRO A 92 27.51 -7.93 -7.08
C PRO A 92 27.78 -8.46 -8.50
N MET A 93 28.52 -7.68 -9.28
CA MET A 93 28.86 -8.01 -10.67
C MET A 93 30.15 -8.85 -10.81
N ASN A 94 30.61 -9.46 -9.72
CA ASN A 94 31.84 -10.29 -9.69
C ASN A 94 31.61 -11.76 -10.11
N THR A 95 30.36 -12.15 -10.37
CA THR A 95 30.02 -13.54 -10.73
C THR A 95 30.33 -13.84 -12.19
N GLN A 96 30.51 -15.13 -12.50
CA GLN A 96 30.79 -15.60 -13.86
C GLN A 96 29.68 -15.19 -14.86
N ALA A 97 28.44 -15.03 -14.39
CA ALA A 97 27.32 -14.62 -15.20
C ALA A 97 27.48 -13.19 -15.77
N TRP A 98 28.14 -12.29 -15.03
CA TRP A 98 28.34 -10.91 -15.46
C TRP A 98 29.51 -10.74 -16.43
N ARG A 99 30.52 -11.61 -16.34
CA ARG A 99 31.71 -11.57 -17.22
C ARG A 99 31.38 -11.70 -18.71
N THR A 100 30.27 -12.35 -19.05
CA THR A 100 29.80 -12.51 -20.44
C THR A 100 28.91 -11.36 -20.91
N ILE A 101 28.42 -10.53 -19.98
CA ILE A 101 27.45 -9.46 -20.25
C ILE A 101 28.15 -8.11 -20.40
N GLY A 102 29.16 -7.85 -19.57
CA GLY A 102 29.81 -6.56 -19.55
C GLY A 102 31.00 -6.48 -18.60
N ARG A 103 31.71 -5.36 -18.69
CA ARG A 103 32.79 -5.01 -17.76
C ARG A 103 32.19 -4.21 -16.62
N ALA A 104 32.30 -4.72 -15.39
CA ALA A 104 31.87 -4.02 -14.19
C ALA A 104 32.77 -2.83 -13.88
N ASP A 105 32.16 -1.73 -13.48
CA ASP A 105 32.81 -0.54 -12.95
C ASP A 105 32.89 -0.64 -11.41
N GLU A 106 33.49 0.38 -10.77
CA GLU A 106 33.57 0.43 -9.32
C GLU A 106 32.16 0.57 -8.69
N PRO A 107 31.84 -0.16 -7.61
CA PRO A 107 30.56 -0.04 -6.93
C PRO A 107 30.42 1.35 -6.29
N GLU A 108 29.25 1.96 -6.42
CA GLU A 108 28.92 3.24 -5.77
C GLU A 108 27.84 3.04 -4.69
N ALA A 109 27.81 3.91 -3.67
CA ALA A 109 26.79 3.84 -2.64
C ALA A 109 25.41 4.12 -3.25
N PHE A 110 24.41 3.31 -2.91
CA PHE A 110 23.07 3.47 -3.51
C PHE A 110 22.45 4.82 -3.15
N VAL A 111 22.73 5.35 -1.96
CA VAL A 111 22.23 6.66 -1.53
C VAL A 111 22.71 7.78 -2.46
N ASP A 112 23.98 7.77 -2.85
CA ASP A 112 24.57 8.76 -3.75
C ASP A 112 23.98 8.63 -5.15
N PHE A 113 23.70 7.40 -5.59
CA PHE A 113 23.02 7.12 -6.84
C PHE A 113 21.56 7.60 -6.85
N ALA A 114 20.82 7.36 -5.77
CA ALA A 114 19.41 7.70 -5.63
C ALA A 114 19.16 9.21 -5.56
N PHE A 115 20.08 9.96 -4.92
CA PHE A 115 20.01 11.42 -4.80
C PHE A 115 20.96 12.15 -5.76
N HIS A 116 21.45 11.46 -6.80
CA HIS A 116 22.39 12.01 -7.76
C HIS A 116 21.82 13.24 -8.50
N LYS A 117 22.68 14.15 -8.98
CA LYS A 117 22.26 15.35 -9.74
C LYS A 117 21.69 15.03 -11.12
N ASP A 118 22.20 13.96 -11.74
CA ASP A 118 21.72 13.44 -13.02
C ASP A 118 20.33 12.78 -12.88
N PRO A 119 19.29 13.26 -13.61
CA PRO A 119 17.97 12.63 -13.60
C PRO A 119 17.98 11.18 -14.07
N VAL A 120 18.87 10.78 -14.99
CA VAL A 120 18.93 9.40 -15.51
C VAL A 120 19.28 8.43 -14.40
N LYS A 121 20.27 8.76 -13.56
CA LYS A 121 20.65 7.97 -12.39
C LYS A 121 19.51 7.90 -11.36
N ARG A 122 18.85 9.04 -11.06
CA ARG A 122 17.71 9.06 -10.12
C ARG A 122 16.53 8.21 -10.60
N ASP A 123 16.21 8.25 -11.89
CA ASP A 123 15.13 7.46 -12.46
C ASP A 123 15.49 5.97 -12.48
N ALA A 124 16.74 5.63 -12.82
CA ALA A 124 17.25 4.27 -12.71
C ALA A 124 17.23 3.75 -11.26
N ALA A 125 17.52 4.60 -10.27
CA ALA A 125 17.42 4.25 -8.85
C ALA A 125 15.97 3.90 -8.46
N ARG A 126 14.99 4.73 -8.85
CA ARG A 126 13.57 4.43 -8.61
C ARG A 126 13.12 3.15 -9.30
N GLU A 127 13.59 2.93 -10.53
CA GLU A 127 13.30 1.70 -11.27
C GLU A 127 13.89 0.47 -10.57
N LEU A 128 15.13 0.53 -10.10
CA LEU A 128 15.74 -0.52 -9.29
C LEU A 128 14.96 -0.79 -8.01
N LEU A 129 14.53 0.25 -7.29
CA LEU A 129 13.70 0.09 -6.09
C LEU A 129 12.37 -0.60 -6.42
N ASN A 130 11.72 -0.27 -7.54
CA ASN A 130 10.52 -0.97 -7.99
C ASN A 130 10.78 -2.45 -8.30
N LEU A 131 11.93 -2.78 -8.90
CA LEU A 131 12.32 -4.16 -9.14
C LEU A 131 12.60 -4.91 -7.83
N CYS A 132 13.26 -4.25 -6.88
CA CYS A 132 13.48 -4.81 -5.56
C CYS A 132 12.16 -5.05 -4.82
N LEU A 133 11.21 -4.12 -4.91
CA LEU A 133 9.87 -4.27 -4.35
C LEU A 133 9.12 -5.45 -4.98
N ASN A 134 9.22 -5.62 -6.30
CA ASN A 134 8.64 -6.76 -7.01
C ASN A 134 9.17 -8.09 -6.48
N GLU A 135 10.49 -8.25 -6.37
CA GLU A 135 11.09 -9.50 -5.87
C GLU A 135 10.77 -9.74 -4.39
N ARG A 136 10.84 -8.69 -3.55
CA ARG A 136 10.44 -8.75 -2.14
C ARG A 136 9.00 -9.24 -1.96
N LEU A 137 8.07 -8.73 -2.76
CA LEU A 137 6.64 -9.06 -2.68
C LEU A 137 6.31 -10.42 -3.31
N ARG A 138 7.09 -10.86 -4.30
CA ARG A 138 6.97 -12.18 -4.91
C ARG A 138 7.19 -13.32 -3.91
N LEU A 139 8.01 -13.10 -2.88
CA LEU A 139 8.20 -14.01 -1.75
C LEU A 139 6.90 -14.21 -0.94
N GLU A 140 6.04 -13.20 -0.90
CA GLU A 140 4.76 -13.21 -0.17
C GLU A 140 3.57 -13.61 -1.05
N GLY A 141 3.80 -14.02 -2.31
CA GLY A 141 2.72 -14.33 -3.25
C GLY A 141 1.96 -13.09 -3.72
N VAL A 142 2.59 -11.92 -3.65
CA VAL A 142 2.07 -10.67 -4.21
C VAL A 142 2.78 -10.42 -5.54
N ILE A 143 2.00 -10.15 -6.59
CA ILE A 143 2.53 -9.95 -7.95
C ILE A 143 2.20 -8.55 -8.45
N TRP A 144 3.12 -7.96 -9.22
CA TRP A 144 2.84 -6.76 -9.99
C TRP A 144 2.00 -7.11 -11.21
N SER A 145 0.88 -6.42 -11.40
CA SER A 145 0.06 -6.51 -12.60
C SER A 145 0.25 -5.26 -13.45
N VAL A 146 0.92 -5.40 -14.60
CA VAL A 146 1.13 -4.27 -15.52
C VAL A 146 -0.19 -3.71 -16.03
N ALA A 147 -1.15 -4.58 -16.36
CA ALA A 147 -2.45 -4.15 -16.90
C ALA A 147 -3.31 -3.39 -15.88
N GLU A 148 -3.07 -3.61 -14.59
CA GLU A 148 -3.85 -2.99 -13.50
C GLU A 148 -3.05 -1.93 -12.74
N GLU A 149 -1.76 -1.76 -13.08
CA GLU A 149 -0.81 -0.86 -12.42
C GLU A 149 -0.82 -0.97 -10.88
N MET A 150 -0.96 -2.19 -10.36
CA MET A 150 -1.04 -2.45 -8.93
C MET A 150 -0.42 -3.81 -8.53
N PHE A 151 -0.05 -3.91 -7.26
CA PHE A 151 0.34 -5.15 -6.61
C PHE A 151 -0.88 -5.91 -6.13
N ILE A 152 -0.95 -7.21 -6.44
CA ILE A 152 -2.12 -8.05 -6.17
C ILE A 152 -1.66 -9.31 -5.45
N TYR A 153 -2.26 -9.60 -4.30
CA TYR A 153 -2.09 -10.89 -3.65
C TYR A 153 -2.71 -12.01 -4.48
N ARG A 154 -1.89 -12.92 -5.01
CA ARG A 154 -2.31 -14.12 -5.74
C ARG A 154 -1.57 -15.34 -5.19
N PRO A 155 -2.23 -16.19 -4.39
CA PRO A 155 -1.56 -17.35 -3.82
C PRO A 155 -1.10 -18.30 -4.92
N ARG A 156 0.10 -18.87 -4.77
CA ARG A 156 0.67 -19.85 -5.71
C ARG A 156 -0.14 -21.15 -5.79
N ALA A 157 -0.90 -21.48 -4.75
CA ALA A 157 -1.72 -22.69 -4.68
C ALA A 157 -3.21 -22.32 -4.52
N GLY A 158 -4.01 -22.67 -5.55
CA GLY A 158 -5.47 -22.80 -5.50
C GLY A 158 -6.26 -21.51 -5.23
N GLU A 159 -6.84 -20.93 -6.28
CA GLU A 159 -7.94 -19.98 -6.11
C GLU A 159 -9.17 -20.72 -5.56
N GLY A 160 -9.48 -20.55 -4.27
CA GLY A 160 -10.66 -21.19 -3.67
C GLY A 160 -10.67 -21.30 -2.16
N ARG A 161 -9.56 -21.01 -1.48
CA ARG A 161 -9.52 -20.92 -0.02
C ARG A 161 -9.39 -19.48 0.43
N ARG A 162 -10.10 -19.12 1.51
CA ARG A 162 -9.87 -17.84 2.18
C ARG A 162 -8.47 -17.85 2.77
N VAL A 163 -7.71 -16.79 2.53
CA VAL A 163 -6.38 -16.61 3.13
C VAL A 163 -6.44 -15.42 4.07
N ARG A 164 -6.00 -15.62 5.30
CA ARG A 164 -5.85 -14.56 6.30
C ARG A 164 -4.42 -14.52 6.80
N LYS A 165 -3.92 -13.32 7.11
CA LYS A 165 -2.62 -13.08 7.73
C LYS A 165 -2.86 -12.44 9.09
N SER A 166 -2.15 -12.93 10.10
CA SER A 166 -2.16 -12.26 11.40
C SER A 166 -1.37 -10.96 11.31
N VAL A 167 -1.89 -9.91 11.92
CA VAL A 167 -1.30 -8.58 11.87
C VAL A 167 -1.28 -7.99 13.26
N ARG A 168 -0.13 -7.47 13.65
CA ARG A 168 0.08 -6.88 14.96
C ARG A 168 -0.49 -5.46 14.99
N GLY A 169 -1.57 -5.26 15.73
CA GLY A 169 -2.05 -3.94 16.13
C GLY A 169 -1.35 -3.43 17.40
N ASP A 170 -1.65 -2.20 17.81
CA ASP A 170 -1.02 -1.59 18.99
C ASP A 170 -1.44 -2.27 20.31
N ARG A 171 -2.63 -2.90 20.33
CA ARG A 171 -3.17 -3.57 21.55
C ARG A 171 -3.35 -5.08 21.39
N ARG A 172 -3.63 -5.57 20.19
CA ARG A 172 -3.95 -6.99 19.92
C ARG A 172 -3.53 -7.39 18.50
N GLU A 173 -3.26 -8.68 18.33
CA GLU A 173 -3.09 -9.31 17.02
C GLU A 173 -4.46 -9.60 16.40
N THR A 174 -4.63 -9.34 15.11
CA THR A 174 -5.90 -9.56 14.38
C THR A 174 -5.63 -10.24 13.05
N LYS A 175 -6.52 -11.17 12.65
CA LYS A 175 -6.41 -11.86 11.37
C LYS A 175 -7.10 -11.07 10.27
N MET A 176 -6.33 -10.56 9.31
CA MET A 176 -6.85 -9.82 8.16
C MET A 176 -6.82 -10.63 6.87
N GLY A 177 -7.83 -10.43 6.03
CA GLY A 177 -8.02 -11.20 4.81
C GLY A 177 -7.13 -10.74 3.64
N LEU A 178 -6.29 -11.65 3.15
CA LEU A 178 -5.51 -11.51 1.91
C LEU A 178 -6.31 -11.96 0.68
N LEU A 179 -7.11 -13.01 0.85
CA LEU A 179 -8.00 -13.54 -0.18
C LEU A 179 -9.34 -13.89 0.45
N HIS A 180 -10.42 -13.30 -0.06
CA HIS A 180 -11.79 -13.62 0.33
C HIS A 180 -12.52 -14.27 -0.85
N VAL A 181 -13.14 -15.42 -0.62
CA VAL A 181 -13.86 -16.19 -1.64
C VAL A 181 -15.35 -16.13 -1.33
N THR A 182 -16.15 -15.73 -2.32
CA THR A 182 -17.62 -15.71 -2.25
C THR A 182 -18.18 -16.88 -3.07
N PRO A 183 -18.66 -17.95 -2.41
CA PRO A 183 -19.38 -19.03 -3.09
C PRO A 183 -20.86 -18.70 -3.27
N TYR A 184 -21.48 -19.28 -4.30
CA TYR A 184 -22.93 -19.32 -4.52
C TYR A 184 -23.28 -20.65 -5.18
N GLN A 185 -24.23 -21.38 -4.60
CA GLN A 185 -24.67 -22.69 -5.12
C GLN A 185 -23.50 -23.64 -5.44
N GLY A 186 -22.53 -23.74 -4.52
CA GLY A 186 -21.36 -24.61 -4.67
C GLY A 186 -20.29 -24.13 -5.68
N ARG A 187 -20.50 -22.98 -6.35
CA ARG A 187 -19.54 -22.39 -7.30
C ARG A 187 -18.93 -21.11 -6.73
N ILE A 188 -17.65 -20.88 -7.01
CA ILE A 188 -17.01 -19.61 -6.67
C ILE A 188 -17.49 -18.54 -7.65
N VAL A 189 -18.20 -17.53 -7.12
CA VAL A 189 -18.72 -16.41 -7.93
C VAL A 189 -17.68 -15.33 -8.09
N ARG A 190 -16.98 -15.00 -7.00
CA ARG A 190 -15.93 -13.99 -7.00
C ARG A 190 -14.89 -14.26 -5.92
N CYS A 191 -13.68 -13.83 -6.20
CA CYS A 191 -12.57 -13.73 -5.27
C CYS A 191 -12.18 -12.26 -5.12
N ARG A 192 -12.03 -11.79 -3.89
CA ARG A 192 -11.50 -10.47 -3.55
C ARG A 192 -10.09 -10.64 -3.02
N HIS A 193 -9.13 -10.05 -3.72
CA HIS A 193 -7.70 -10.08 -3.41
C HIS A 193 -7.30 -8.75 -2.79
N ALA A 194 -6.51 -8.80 -1.71
CA ALA A 194 -5.81 -7.63 -1.22
C ALA A 194 -4.88 -7.10 -2.32
N ALA A 195 -4.98 -5.81 -2.60
CA ALA A 195 -4.12 -5.14 -3.56
C ALA A 195 -3.60 -3.80 -3.01
N MET A 196 -2.56 -3.27 -3.62
CA MET A 196 -2.07 -1.92 -3.34
C MET A 196 -1.48 -1.28 -4.58
N VAL A 197 -1.65 0.02 -4.69
CA VAL A 197 -0.78 0.85 -5.53
C VAL A 197 0.36 1.32 -4.64
N ALA A 198 1.60 1.19 -5.12
CA ALA A 198 2.78 1.54 -4.34
C ALA A 198 3.71 2.41 -5.17
N GLN A 199 4.19 3.51 -4.58
CA GLN A 199 5.05 4.47 -5.27
C GLN A 199 6.15 4.97 -4.34
N PHE A 200 7.39 4.95 -4.80
CA PHE A 200 8.50 5.53 -4.04
C PHE A 200 8.48 7.07 -4.10
N ARG A 201 8.54 7.71 -2.93
CA ARG A 201 8.60 9.15 -2.74
C ARG A 201 9.90 9.52 -2.04
N SER A 202 10.65 10.45 -2.61
CA SER A 202 11.80 11.08 -1.95
C SER A 202 11.33 12.34 -1.23
N ILE A 203 11.49 12.39 0.10
CA ILE A 203 11.16 13.57 0.91
C ILE A 203 12.39 13.90 1.75
N GLY A 204 12.95 15.10 1.53
CA GLY A 204 14.26 15.45 2.05
C GLY A 204 15.34 14.49 1.54
N CYS A 205 16.13 13.92 2.45
CA CYS A 205 17.18 12.95 2.15
C CYS A 205 16.76 11.49 2.46
N LYS A 206 15.45 11.21 2.45
CA LYS A 206 14.91 9.87 2.75
C LYS A 206 13.93 9.42 1.67
N TYR A 207 13.85 8.10 1.51
CA TYR A 207 12.84 7.45 0.67
C TYR A 207 11.73 6.86 1.53
N TYR A 208 10.51 6.98 1.00
CA TYR A 208 9.31 6.40 1.57
C TYR A 208 8.58 5.63 0.46
N LEU A 209 7.95 4.52 0.83
CA LEU A 209 7.00 3.83 -0.04
C LEU A 209 5.60 4.32 0.33
N GLN A 210 5.02 5.12 -0.54
CA GLN A 210 3.61 5.49 -0.45
C GLN A 210 2.77 4.28 -0.81
N ILE A 211 1.86 3.87 0.09
CA ILE A 211 0.99 2.72 -0.11
C ILE A 211 -0.45 3.20 -0.18
N GLU A 212 -1.16 2.80 -1.23
CA GLU A 212 -2.59 3.03 -1.38
C GLU A 212 -3.29 1.68 -1.46
N PRO A 213 -3.83 1.18 -0.31
CA PRO A 213 -4.53 -0.08 -0.29
C PRO A 213 -5.77 -0.05 -1.18
N THR A 214 -5.97 -1.12 -1.93
CA THR A 214 -7.12 -1.30 -2.81
C THR A 214 -7.49 -2.79 -2.88
N TRP A 215 -8.43 -3.14 -3.76
CA TRP A 215 -8.89 -4.51 -3.95
C TRP A 215 -8.85 -4.88 -5.42
N TYR A 216 -8.49 -6.12 -5.70
CA TYR A 216 -8.66 -6.71 -7.02
C TYR A 216 -9.71 -7.82 -6.98
N PHE A 217 -10.61 -7.85 -7.96
CA PHE A 217 -11.66 -8.85 -8.04
C PHE A 217 -11.44 -9.78 -9.22
N SER A 218 -11.53 -11.08 -8.96
CA SER A 218 -11.41 -12.12 -9.98
C SER A 218 -12.57 -13.10 -9.93
N ARG A 219 -12.79 -13.81 -11.04
CA ARG A 219 -13.71 -14.94 -11.17
C ARG A 219 -13.06 -16.02 -12.02
N GLY A 220 -12.73 -17.16 -11.40
CA GLY A 220 -12.12 -18.30 -12.07
C GLY A 220 -10.77 -17.98 -12.74
N GLY A 221 -9.87 -17.25 -12.06
CA GLY A 221 -8.55 -16.90 -12.58
C GLY A 221 -8.48 -15.55 -13.29
N TRP A 222 -9.62 -15.04 -13.78
CA TRP A 222 -9.69 -13.87 -14.64
C TRP A 222 -10.25 -12.65 -13.92
N LYS A 223 -9.96 -11.46 -14.43
CA LYS A 223 -10.53 -10.20 -13.92
C LYS A 223 -12.06 -10.28 -13.91
N HIS A 224 -12.67 -9.86 -12.81
CA HIS A 224 -14.13 -9.88 -12.70
C HIS A 224 -14.75 -8.81 -13.62
N PRO A 225 -15.76 -9.11 -14.45
CA PRO A 225 -16.32 -8.14 -15.40
C PRO A 225 -16.85 -6.85 -14.75
N ARG A 226 -17.43 -6.95 -13.55
CA ARG A 226 -17.94 -5.81 -12.75
C ARG A 226 -16.97 -5.31 -11.67
N TRP A 227 -15.67 -5.46 -11.86
CA TRP A 227 -14.69 -5.14 -10.81
C TRP A 227 -14.75 -3.66 -10.36
N GLU A 228 -14.94 -2.72 -11.28
CA GLU A 228 -15.07 -1.27 -10.97
C GLU A 228 -16.25 -0.98 -10.04
N ASP A 229 -17.42 -1.52 -10.34
CA ASP A 229 -18.62 -1.36 -9.51
C ASP A 229 -18.40 -1.92 -8.10
N LEU A 230 -17.69 -3.06 -8.00
CA LEU A 230 -17.39 -3.70 -6.73
C LEU A 230 -16.41 -2.88 -5.89
N ILE A 231 -15.36 -2.31 -6.51
CA ILE A 231 -14.42 -1.43 -5.82
C ILE A 231 -15.13 -0.16 -5.37
N ARG A 232 -15.92 0.45 -6.26
CA ARG A 232 -16.70 1.65 -5.93
C ARG A 232 -17.65 1.40 -4.76
N GLY A 233 -18.36 0.28 -4.78
CA GLY A 233 -19.24 -0.13 -3.68
C GLY A 233 -18.50 -0.26 -2.36
N ILE A 234 -17.33 -0.92 -2.35
CA ILE A 234 -16.51 -1.00 -1.14
C ILE A 234 -16.03 0.38 -0.70
N ARG A 235 -15.50 1.21 -1.60
CA ARG A 235 -14.99 2.55 -1.25
C ARG A 235 -16.08 3.45 -0.66
N LEU A 236 -17.33 3.32 -1.10
CA LEU A 236 -18.46 4.06 -0.53
C LEU A 236 -18.79 3.64 0.90
N MET A 237 -18.55 2.37 1.25
CA MET A 237 -18.83 1.82 2.58
C MET A 237 -17.60 1.78 3.49
N GLN A 238 -16.41 2.01 2.94
CA GLN A 238 -15.14 1.85 3.63
C GLN A 238 -15.02 2.88 4.75
N LYS A 239 -14.94 2.39 5.99
CA LYS A 239 -14.66 3.21 7.17
C LYS A 239 -13.16 3.48 7.30
N GLU A 240 -12.79 4.56 7.97
CA GLU A 240 -11.39 4.92 8.23
C GLU A 240 -10.60 3.78 8.91
N ARG A 241 -11.23 3.11 9.89
CA ARG A 241 -10.66 1.94 10.58
C ARG A 241 -10.24 0.83 9.63
N GLU A 242 -10.98 0.61 8.55
CA GLU A 242 -10.71 -0.44 7.57
C GLU A 242 -9.54 -0.05 6.65
N PHE A 243 -9.41 1.24 6.34
CA PHE A 243 -8.26 1.76 5.61
C PHE A 243 -6.97 1.60 6.42
N HIS A 244 -6.97 1.99 7.70
CA HIS A 244 -5.84 1.80 8.61
C HIS A 244 -5.51 0.33 8.85
N ALA A 245 -6.52 -0.53 8.90
CA ALA A 245 -6.33 -1.97 8.95
C ALA A 245 -5.61 -2.47 7.69
N ALA A 246 -6.03 -2.04 6.50
CA ALA A 246 -5.36 -2.40 5.25
C ALA A 246 -3.90 -1.88 5.18
N LEU A 247 -3.62 -0.68 5.69
CA LEU A 247 -2.24 -0.19 5.82
C LEU A 247 -1.41 -1.09 6.74
N ARG A 248 -1.93 -1.46 7.91
CA ARG A 248 -1.26 -2.39 8.84
C ARG A 248 -0.98 -3.74 8.19
N LEU A 249 -1.90 -4.25 7.35
CA LEU A 249 -1.70 -5.48 6.59
C LEU A 249 -0.48 -5.39 5.68
N TRP A 250 -0.38 -4.31 4.91
CA TRP A 250 0.74 -4.12 3.97
C TRP A 250 2.06 -3.89 4.68
N ARG A 251 2.07 -3.15 5.79
CA ARG A 251 3.25 -3.05 6.65
C ARG A 251 3.71 -4.44 7.08
N GLU A 252 2.84 -5.24 7.66
CA GLU A 252 3.18 -6.60 8.13
C GLU A 252 3.73 -7.47 6.99
N ILE A 253 3.17 -7.37 5.77
CA ILE A 253 3.68 -8.09 4.60
C ILE A 253 5.10 -7.65 4.23
N LEU A 254 5.38 -6.36 4.28
CA LEU A 254 6.65 -5.76 3.87
C LEU A 254 7.74 -5.85 4.94
N THR A 255 7.37 -5.77 6.22
CA THR A 255 8.29 -5.79 7.37
C THR A 255 8.46 -7.18 7.99
N GLN A 256 7.80 -8.21 7.46
CA GLN A 256 7.91 -9.55 8.04
C GLN A 256 9.37 -10.02 8.10
N GLU A 257 9.81 -10.37 9.31
CA GLU A 257 11.15 -10.87 9.59
C GLU A 257 11.35 -12.30 9.08
N ARG A 258 12.62 -12.73 9.03
CA ARG A 258 13.01 -14.09 8.63
C ARG A 258 12.25 -15.12 9.46
N ASP A 259 11.83 -16.20 8.82
CA ASP A 259 11.40 -17.42 9.52
C ASP A 259 12.28 -18.60 9.07
N LEU A 260 12.09 -19.79 9.64
CA LEU A 260 12.89 -20.97 9.29
C LEU A 260 12.70 -21.44 7.82
N VAL A 261 11.68 -20.91 7.13
CA VAL A 261 11.28 -21.26 5.77
C VAL A 261 11.60 -20.13 4.78
N ARG A 262 11.66 -18.88 5.25
CA ARG A 262 11.78 -17.66 4.45
C ARG A 262 13.12 -16.98 4.69
N GLY A 263 13.91 -16.86 3.62
CA GLY A 263 15.07 -15.97 3.59
C GLY A 263 14.64 -14.51 3.62
N GLU A 264 15.43 -13.67 4.30
CA GLU A 264 15.27 -12.22 4.25
C GLU A 264 15.69 -11.70 2.86
N TYR A 265 14.92 -10.76 2.31
CA TYR A 265 15.30 -10.09 1.06
C TYR A 265 16.35 -9.02 1.36
N PRO A 266 17.57 -9.10 0.81
CA PRO A 266 18.71 -8.33 1.31
C PRO A 266 18.73 -6.87 0.85
N PHE A 267 18.09 -6.55 -0.28
CA PHE A 267 18.29 -5.25 -0.94
C PHE A 267 17.25 -4.19 -0.55
N LEU A 268 16.15 -4.58 0.10
CA LEU A 268 15.07 -3.64 0.40
C LEU A 268 14.39 -4.01 1.70
N ARG A 269 14.47 -3.10 2.67
CA ARG A 269 13.87 -3.24 4.00
C ARG A 269 12.96 -2.06 4.29
N PHE A 270 11.99 -2.26 5.17
CA PHE A 270 10.99 -1.26 5.52
C PHE A 270 10.92 -1.05 7.02
N GLY A 271 10.64 0.19 7.42
CA GLY A 271 10.37 0.57 8.80
C GLY A 271 8.88 0.60 9.11
N ASN A 272 8.44 1.62 9.84
CA ASN A 272 7.04 1.85 10.14
C ASN A 272 6.48 3.01 9.28
N TYR A 273 5.17 3.20 9.32
CA TYR A 273 4.56 4.37 8.71
C TYR A 273 4.98 5.63 9.47
N LEU A 274 5.22 6.70 8.72
CA LEU A 274 5.56 7.98 9.29
C LEU A 274 4.35 8.54 10.06
N ARG A 275 4.60 8.93 11.31
CA ARG A 275 3.63 9.54 12.21
C ARG A 275 4.06 10.96 12.53
N PHE A 276 3.09 11.84 12.71
CA PHE A 276 3.31 13.24 13.02
C PHE A 276 2.41 13.64 14.18
N GLU A 277 2.89 14.51 15.04
CA GLU A 277 2.04 15.12 16.07
C GLU A 277 1.50 16.43 15.53
N ALA A 278 0.17 16.55 15.48
CA ALA A 278 -0.50 17.81 15.21
C ALA A 278 -0.91 18.44 16.55
N PRO A 279 -0.62 19.74 16.77
CA PRO A 279 -0.87 20.39 18.06
C PRO A 279 -2.36 20.65 18.34
N VAL A 280 -3.22 20.50 17.33
CA VAL A 280 -4.65 20.75 17.41
C VAL A 280 -5.39 19.61 16.73
N SER A 281 -6.28 18.96 17.46
CA SER A 281 -7.18 17.92 16.96
C SER A 281 -8.61 18.42 16.85
N ILE A 282 -9.38 17.73 16.01
CA ILE A 282 -10.82 17.90 15.94
C ILE A 282 -11.44 16.74 16.74
N PRO A 283 -12.19 17.01 17.83
CA PRO A 283 -12.82 15.93 18.58
C PRO A 283 -14.00 15.35 17.79
N ASP A 284 -13.73 14.29 17.04
CA ASP A 284 -14.70 13.58 16.21
C ASP A 284 -16.00 13.23 16.95
N GLU A 285 -15.91 12.91 18.24
CA GLU A 285 -17.06 12.60 19.10
C GLU A 285 -18.13 13.70 19.10
N LEU A 286 -17.73 14.97 19.03
CA LEU A 286 -18.67 16.11 18.98
C LEU A 286 -19.38 16.22 17.62
N TRP A 287 -18.82 15.59 16.58
CA TRP A 287 -19.31 15.62 15.21
C TRP A 287 -20.03 14.34 14.80
N ARG A 288 -19.93 13.27 15.61
CA ARG A 288 -20.66 12.01 15.38
C ARG A 288 -22.17 12.23 15.52
N LYS A 289 -22.94 11.68 14.58
CA LYS A 289 -24.39 11.64 14.73
C LYS A 289 -24.74 10.61 15.80
N THR A 290 -25.76 10.88 16.62
CA THR A 290 -26.25 9.93 17.64
C THR A 290 -26.63 8.55 17.04
N SER A 291 -27.00 8.50 15.75
CA SER A 291 -27.26 7.28 15.00
C SER A 291 -26.02 6.41 14.75
N ASP A 292 -24.85 7.03 14.64
CA ASP A 292 -23.60 6.34 14.31
C ASP A 292 -23.03 5.63 15.56
N LEU A 293 -23.26 6.21 16.75
CA LEU A 293 -22.92 5.62 18.05
C LEU A 293 -23.68 4.31 18.32
N SER A 294 -24.93 4.19 17.88
CA SER A 294 -25.73 2.97 18.01
C SER A 294 -25.33 1.85 17.04
N LEU A 295 -24.74 2.19 15.89
CA LEU A 295 -24.31 1.22 14.88
C LEU A 295 -22.94 0.60 15.20
N GLU A 296 -22.04 1.35 15.84
CA GLU A 296 -20.73 0.81 16.27
C GLU A 296 -20.86 -0.21 17.42
N ALA A 297 -21.79 0.00 18.36
CA ALA A 297 -22.10 -0.98 19.40
C ALA A 297 -22.64 -2.31 18.83
N ALA A 298 -23.26 -2.28 17.64
CA ALA A 298 -23.73 -3.47 16.92
C ALA A 298 -22.61 -4.11 16.07
N ASP A 299 -21.77 -3.31 15.39
CA ASP A 299 -20.60 -3.81 14.64
C ASP A 299 -19.58 -4.51 15.57
N ASP A 300 -19.36 -4.01 16.78
CA ASP A 300 -18.48 -4.65 17.77
C ASP A 300 -19.05 -5.99 18.27
N GLN A 301 -20.38 -6.18 18.22
CA GLN A 301 -21.04 -7.46 18.50
C GLN A 301 -20.96 -8.44 17.31
N ASP A 302 -21.06 -7.94 16.08
CA ASP A 302 -20.96 -8.78 14.88
C ASP A 302 -19.53 -9.30 14.66
N ASP A 303 -18.49 -8.49 14.89
CA ASP A 303 -17.09 -8.96 14.85
C ASP A 303 -16.80 -10.04 15.92
N LEU A 304 -17.55 -10.08 17.03
CA LEU A 304 -17.51 -11.14 18.03
C LEU A 304 -18.33 -12.38 17.63
N MET A 305 -19.42 -12.23 16.87
CA MET A 305 -20.24 -13.34 16.35
C MET A 305 -19.57 -14.08 15.17
N PHE A 306 -18.75 -13.40 14.36
CA PHE A 306 -18.02 -14.01 13.23
C PHE A 306 -16.66 -14.64 13.62
N SER A 307 -16.37 -14.74 14.93
CA SER A 307 -15.18 -15.40 15.48
C SER A 307 -15.47 -16.76 16.15
N LYS A 308 -16.63 -17.38 15.88
CA LYS A 308 -16.87 -18.80 16.16
C LYS A 308 -16.86 -19.63 14.88
#